data_AF-A0A6G1S336-F1
#
_entry.id   AF-A0A6G1S336-F1
#
_cell.length_a   1.000
_cell.length_b   1.000
_cell.length_c   1.000
_cell.angle_alpha   90.00
_cell.angle_beta   90.00
_cell.angle_gamma   90.00
#
_symmetry.space_group_name_H-M   'P 1'
#
loop_
_entity.id
_entity.type
_entity.pdbx_description
1 polymer ?
#
loop_
_entity_poly.entity_id
_entity_poly.type
_entity_poly.pdbx_seq_one_letter_code
_entity_poly.pdbx_strand_id
1 'polypeptide(L)'
;KPGFFSLSASNPQGCQRCQCDPRGTVTEGSRCDPVSGDCFCKRLVTGHNCDKCLPEHWGLSHDLPGCRPCSCDVGGAHDNLCAAGTGQCRCRSHVVGRQCSQVEPGFYRINLDHYTYEAEDARLHQGSVVERESHMDHPASWTGTGFARMLEGGWVEFHVSNIPFSTEYDVIIRYEPQHP
;
A
#
# COMPACT_ATOMS: atom_id res chain seq x y z
N LYS A 1 -6.06 -30.39 -36.27
CA LYS A 1 -7.47 -29.93 -36.09
C LYS A 1 -7.45 -28.82 -35.04
N PRO A 2 -8.14 -27.67 -35.23
CA PRO A 2 -8.18 -26.61 -34.22
C PRO A 2 -8.64 -27.14 -32.86
N GLY A 3 -7.97 -26.74 -31.78
CA GLY A 3 -8.26 -27.22 -30.42
C GLY A 3 -7.74 -28.63 -30.09
N PHE A 4 -6.82 -29.16 -30.90
CA PHE A 4 -6.12 -30.41 -30.65
C PHE A 4 -4.62 -30.25 -30.89
N PHE A 5 -3.80 -30.95 -30.10
CA PHE A 5 -2.33 -30.91 -30.14
C PHE A 5 -1.70 -32.31 -30.15
N SER A 6 -0.38 -32.39 -30.30
CA SER A 6 0.40 -33.64 -30.23
C SER A 6 -0.06 -34.71 -31.25
N LEU A 7 -0.01 -34.35 -32.54
CA LEU A 7 -0.21 -35.33 -33.61
C LEU A 7 1.02 -36.25 -33.72
N SER A 8 0.89 -37.52 -33.37
CA SER A 8 1.95 -38.52 -33.52
C SER A 8 1.45 -39.80 -34.18
N ALA A 9 2.25 -40.34 -35.12
CA ALA A 9 2.01 -41.64 -35.75
C ALA A 9 2.13 -42.82 -34.77
N SER A 10 2.80 -42.63 -33.62
CA SER A 10 2.94 -43.62 -32.56
C SER A 10 1.80 -43.62 -31.53
N ASN A 11 0.89 -42.63 -31.57
CA ASN A 11 -0.27 -42.56 -30.69
C ASN A 11 -1.53 -43.13 -31.39
N PRO A 12 -2.09 -44.27 -30.94
CA PRO A 12 -3.28 -44.87 -31.53
C PRO A 12 -4.53 -43.98 -31.47
N GLN A 13 -4.57 -43.01 -30.53
CA GLN A 13 -5.66 -42.06 -30.40
C GLN A 13 -5.50 -40.81 -31.29
N GLY A 14 -4.38 -40.66 -32.01
CA GLY A 14 -4.11 -39.48 -32.84
C GLY A 14 -3.78 -38.23 -32.01
N CYS A 15 -4.49 -37.12 -32.23
CA CYS A 15 -4.29 -35.86 -31.51
C CYS A 15 -5.05 -35.80 -30.18
N GLN A 16 -4.49 -35.11 -29.19
CA GLN A 16 -5.13 -34.84 -27.89
C GLN A 16 -5.93 -33.52 -27.92
N ARG A 17 -7.05 -33.45 -27.19
CA ARG A 17 -7.87 -32.21 -27.10
C ARG A 17 -7.23 -31.23 -26.11
N CYS A 18 -7.17 -29.95 -26.47
CA CYS A 18 -6.72 -28.90 -25.56
C CYS A 18 -7.72 -28.63 -24.44
N GLN A 19 -7.22 -28.45 -23.22
CA GLN A 19 -8.02 -28.28 -22.00
C GLN A 19 -7.97 -26.83 -21.49
N CYS A 20 -8.22 -25.88 -22.39
CA CYS A 20 -8.14 -24.45 -22.08
C CYS A 20 -9.37 -23.93 -21.31
N ASP A 21 -9.15 -23.11 -20.27
CA ASP A 21 -10.21 -22.39 -19.56
C ASP A 21 -10.74 -21.24 -20.43
N PRO A 22 -12.03 -21.25 -20.81
CA PRO A 22 -12.59 -20.25 -21.71
C PRO A 22 -12.62 -18.83 -21.12
N ARG A 23 -12.49 -18.66 -19.80
CA ARG A 23 -12.35 -17.34 -19.16
C ARG A 23 -10.99 -16.73 -19.49
N GLY A 24 -9.95 -17.56 -19.47
CA GLY A 24 -8.57 -17.13 -19.59
C GLY A 24 -7.98 -17.21 -21.00
N THR A 25 -8.60 -17.91 -21.93
CA THR A 25 -8.11 -18.06 -23.32
C THR A 25 -8.66 -16.98 -24.23
N VAL A 26 -7.86 -16.56 -25.22
CA VAL A 26 -8.31 -15.65 -26.29
C VAL A 26 -9.41 -16.30 -27.13
N THR A 27 -10.39 -15.50 -27.57
CA THR A 27 -11.57 -16.00 -28.30
C THR A 27 -11.36 -16.13 -29.80
N GLU A 28 -10.34 -15.49 -30.36
CA GLU A 28 -10.04 -15.50 -31.79
C GLU A 28 -8.92 -16.50 -32.13
N GLY A 29 -9.14 -17.30 -33.18
CA GLY A 29 -8.13 -18.23 -33.70
C GLY A 29 -8.14 -19.64 -33.07
N SER A 30 -7.02 -20.35 -33.23
CA SER A 30 -6.80 -21.63 -32.54
C SER A 30 -6.73 -21.38 -31.03
N ARG A 31 -7.27 -22.29 -30.21
CA ARG A 31 -7.30 -22.14 -28.74
C ARG A 31 -5.97 -22.46 -28.05
N CYS A 32 -5.10 -23.20 -28.72
CA CYS A 32 -3.84 -23.73 -28.21
C CYS A 32 -2.84 -23.99 -29.35
N ASP A 33 -1.57 -24.08 -28.97
CA ASP A 33 -0.49 -24.51 -29.84
C ASP A 33 -0.66 -25.99 -30.26
N PRO A 34 -0.61 -26.33 -31.56
CA PRO A 34 -0.85 -27.69 -32.04
C PRO A 34 0.29 -28.68 -31.74
N VAL A 35 1.45 -28.20 -31.29
CA VAL A 35 2.61 -29.02 -30.92
C VAL A 35 2.68 -29.20 -29.41
N SER A 36 2.76 -28.11 -28.64
CA SER A 36 2.92 -28.16 -27.18
C SER A 36 1.61 -28.36 -26.42
N GLY A 37 0.48 -27.94 -27.00
CA GLY A 37 -0.81 -27.91 -26.33
C GLY A 37 -1.05 -26.69 -25.44
N ASP A 38 -0.08 -25.78 -25.33
CA ASP A 38 -0.23 -24.57 -24.51
C ASP A 38 -1.35 -23.70 -25.04
N CYS A 39 -2.26 -23.32 -24.16
CA CYS A 39 -3.38 -22.46 -24.48
C CYS A 39 -2.92 -21.00 -24.68
N PHE A 40 -3.52 -20.30 -25.64
CA PHE A 40 -3.21 -18.89 -25.87
C PHE A 40 -3.97 -18.03 -24.87
N CYS A 41 -3.29 -17.62 -23.80
CA CYS A 41 -3.90 -16.90 -22.70
C CYS A 41 -4.11 -15.43 -22.99
N LYS A 42 -5.17 -14.87 -22.39
CA LYS A 42 -5.39 -13.43 -22.29
C LYS A 42 -4.24 -12.77 -21.52
N ARG A 43 -4.09 -11.47 -21.73
CA ARG A 43 -2.93 -10.69 -21.29
C ARG A 43 -2.54 -10.88 -19.82
N LEU A 44 -3.50 -11.00 -18.90
CA LEU A 44 -3.24 -11.06 -17.45
C LEU A 44 -3.41 -12.47 -16.86
N VAL A 45 -3.37 -13.49 -17.73
CA VAL A 45 -3.62 -14.90 -17.41
C VAL A 45 -2.40 -15.74 -17.78
N THR A 46 -2.19 -16.82 -17.05
CA THR A 46 -1.06 -17.75 -17.20
C THR A 46 -1.48 -19.20 -16.90
N GLY A 47 -0.53 -20.12 -17.03
CA GLY A 47 -0.74 -21.57 -16.92
C GLY A 47 -1.00 -22.24 -18.27
N HIS A 48 -0.64 -23.52 -18.37
CA HIS A 48 -0.82 -24.33 -19.59
C HIS A 48 -2.26 -24.27 -20.13
N ASN A 49 -3.24 -24.22 -19.22
CA ASN A 49 -4.66 -24.20 -19.51
C ASN A 49 -5.29 -22.80 -19.41
N CYS A 50 -4.51 -21.74 -19.20
CA CYS A 50 -5.02 -20.38 -18.92
C CYS A 50 -5.99 -20.30 -17.73
N ASP A 51 -5.72 -21.07 -16.69
CA ASP A 51 -6.56 -21.26 -15.50
C ASP A 51 -6.08 -20.42 -14.30
N LYS A 52 -5.01 -19.63 -14.45
CA LYS A 52 -4.39 -18.87 -13.37
C LYS A 52 -4.19 -17.41 -13.78
N CYS A 53 -4.29 -16.49 -12.83
CA CYS A 53 -3.86 -15.12 -13.06
C CYS A 53 -2.33 -15.01 -12.99
N LEU A 54 -1.77 -14.05 -13.71
CA LEU A 54 -0.38 -13.65 -13.48
C LEU A 54 -0.18 -13.21 -12.01
N PRO A 55 1.07 -13.22 -11.50
CA PRO A 55 1.38 -12.56 -10.23
C PRO A 55 0.85 -11.12 -10.21
N GLU A 56 0.46 -10.66 -9.01
CA GLU A 56 -0.16 -9.34 -8.81
C GLU A 56 -1.51 -9.14 -9.51
N HIS A 57 -2.17 -10.23 -9.92
CA HIS A 57 -3.51 -10.24 -10.50
C HIS A 57 -4.39 -11.33 -9.85
N TRP A 58 -5.70 -11.15 -9.91
CA TRP A 58 -6.69 -12.04 -9.28
C TRP A 58 -8.01 -12.06 -10.07
N GLY A 59 -8.88 -13.00 -9.72
CA GLY A 59 -10.27 -13.03 -10.19
C GLY A 59 -10.40 -13.35 -11.67
N LEU A 60 -10.00 -14.56 -12.09
CA LEU A 60 -10.14 -15.04 -13.46
C LEU A 60 -11.60 -14.93 -13.95
N SER A 61 -11.81 -14.15 -15.00
CA SER A 61 -13.11 -13.78 -15.54
C SER A 61 -13.11 -13.73 -17.07
N HIS A 62 -14.29 -13.55 -17.67
CA HIS A 62 -14.43 -13.37 -19.12
C HIS A 62 -14.01 -11.97 -19.60
N ASP A 63 -13.61 -11.07 -18.69
CA ASP A 63 -13.15 -9.73 -19.04
C ASP A 63 -11.99 -9.80 -20.06
N LEU A 64 -11.82 -8.76 -20.87
CA LEU A 64 -10.82 -8.71 -21.94
C LEU A 64 -9.38 -9.04 -21.48
N PRO A 65 -8.88 -8.53 -20.32
CA PRO A 65 -7.58 -8.93 -19.78
C PRO A 65 -7.57 -10.32 -19.11
N GLY A 66 -8.74 -10.89 -18.80
CA GLY A 66 -8.93 -12.19 -18.14
C GLY A 66 -8.80 -12.15 -16.62
N CYS A 67 -7.90 -11.33 -16.06
CA CYS A 67 -7.79 -11.11 -14.61
C CYS A 67 -7.74 -9.61 -14.29
N ARG A 68 -7.93 -9.28 -13.02
CA ARG A 68 -7.89 -7.90 -12.49
C ARG A 68 -6.61 -7.68 -11.69
N PRO A 69 -6.02 -6.48 -11.71
CA PRO A 69 -4.85 -6.18 -10.89
C PRO A 69 -5.19 -6.24 -9.39
N CYS A 70 -4.22 -6.61 -8.56
CA CYS A 70 -4.35 -6.60 -7.11
C CYS A 70 -4.58 -5.18 -6.57
N SER A 71 -3.75 -4.21 -7.01
CA SER A 71 -3.81 -2.81 -6.59
C SER A 71 -3.71 -2.67 -5.06
N CYS A 72 -2.74 -3.35 -4.45
CA CYS A 72 -2.49 -3.21 -3.02
C CYS A 72 -1.91 -1.82 -2.70
N ASP A 73 -2.32 -1.24 -1.57
CA ASP A 73 -1.85 0.06 -1.10
C ASP A 73 -0.35 0.00 -0.75
N VAL A 74 0.43 0.92 -1.30
CA VAL A 74 1.90 0.95 -1.16
C VAL A 74 2.35 1.16 0.29
N GLY A 75 1.57 1.89 1.10
CA GLY A 75 1.88 2.14 2.51
C GLY A 75 1.22 1.13 3.45
N GLY A 76 0.08 0.58 3.05
CA GLY A 76 -0.76 -0.29 3.86
C GLY A 76 -0.53 -1.79 3.68
N ALA A 77 0.03 -2.22 2.54
CA ALA A 77 0.36 -3.61 2.28
C ALA A 77 1.86 -3.89 2.43
N HIS A 78 2.21 -5.18 2.47
CA HIS A 78 3.61 -5.62 2.42
C HIS A 78 4.19 -5.58 1.01
N ASP A 79 3.36 -5.91 0.01
CA ASP A 79 3.68 -5.89 -1.42
C ASP A 79 2.38 -5.94 -2.24
N ASN A 80 2.51 -5.98 -3.57
CA ASN A 80 1.38 -6.02 -4.50
C ASN A 80 0.86 -7.45 -4.78
N LEU A 81 1.33 -8.47 -4.03
CA LEU A 81 0.81 -9.83 -4.16
C LEU A 81 -0.51 -9.96 -3.37
N CYS A 82 -1.53 -10.50 -4.03
CA CYS A 82 -2.83 -10.76 -3.43
C CYS A 82 -3.32 -12.18 -3.69
N ALA A 83 -4.29 -12.63 -2.89
CA ALA A 83 -4.90 -13.95 -3.04
C ALA A 83 -5.62 -14.06 -4.40
N ALA A 84 -5.26 -15.06 -5.21
CA ALA A 84 -5.74 -15.20 -6.59
C ALA A 84 -7.27 -15.28 -6.73
N GLY A 85 -7.98 -15.80 -5.73
CA GLY A 85 -9.45 -15.93 -5.75
C GLY A 85 -10.20 -14.69 -5.26
N THR A 86 -9.71 -14.03 -4.21
CA THR A 86 -10.43 -12.94 -3.53
C THR A 86 -9.83 -11.55 -3.78
N GLY A 87 -8.60 -11.50 -4.27
CA GLY A 87 -7.85 -10.28 -4.43
C GLY A 87 -7.36 -9.66 -3.12
N GLN A 88 -7.46 -10.38 -1.99
CA GLN A 88 -7.04 -9.86 -0.69
C GLN A 88 -5.53 -9.70 -0.63
N CYS A 89 -5.08 -8.47 -0.41
CA CYS A 89 -3.68 -8.11 -0.18
C CYS A 89 -3.24 -8.49 1.23
N ARG A 90 -1.92 -8.64 1.43
CA ARG A 90 -1.32 -8.85 2.75
C ARG A 90 -1.11 -7.51 3.43
N CYS A 91 -2.04 -7.16 4.33
CA CYS A 91 -2.04 -5.89 5.02
C CYS A 91 -1.03 -5.87 6.17
N ARG A 92 -0.46 -4.69 6.41
CA ARG A 92 0.31 -4.38 7.62
C ARG A 92 -0.62 -4.30 8.83
N SER A 93 -0.05 -4.33 10.02
CA SER A 93 -0.81 -4.25 11.27
C SER A 93 -1.76 -3.05 11.26
N HIS A 94 -3.02 -3.28 11.66
CA HIS A 94 -4.06 -2.26 11.80
C HIS A 94 -4.47 -1.53 10.52
N VAL A 95 -4.17 -2.15 9.38
CA VAL A 95 -4.66 -1.73 8.07
C VAL A 95 -5.52 -2.84 7.49
N VAL A 96 -6.67 -2.49 6.95
CA VAL A 96 -7.73 -3.43 6.54
C VAL A 96 -8.27 -3.11 5.14
N GLY A 97 -9.15 -4.00 4.69
CA GLY A 97 -9.78 -3.97 3.37
C GLY A 97 -8.99 -4.77 2.33
N ARG A 98 -9.63 -5.06 1.19
CA ARG A 98 -9.05 -5.87 0.11
C ARG A 98 -7.69 -5.35 -0.35
N GLN A 99 -7.56 -4.03 -0.47
CA GLN A 99 -6.37 -3.32 -0.95
C GLN A 99 -5.48 -2.83 0.20
N CYS A 100 -5.83 -3.06 1.47
CA CYS A 100 -5.11 -2.51 2.62
C CYS A 100 -5.05 -0.97 2.61
N SER A 101 -6.13 -0.30 2.20
CA SER A 101 -6.19 1.17 2.11
C SER A 101 -6.99 1.82 3.24
N GLN A 102 -7.59 1.03 4.13
CA GLN A 102 -8.44 1.50 5.23
C GLN A 102 -7.76 1.25 6.56
N VAL A 103 -7.97 2.13 7.53
CA VAL A 103 -7.46 1.94 8.88
C VAL A 103 -8.46 1.10 9.67
N GLU A 104 -7.96 0.14 10.44
CA GLU A 104 -8.79 -0.66 11.35
C GLU A 104 -9.51 0.25 12.36
N PRO A 105 -10.82 0.04 12.65
CA PRO A 105 -11.51 0.80 13.67
C PRO A 105 -10.77 0.74 15.02
N GLY A 106 -10.57 1.90 15.65
CA GLY A 106 -9.78 2.03 16.88
C GLY A 106 -8.31 2.35 16.65
N PHE A 107 -7.84 2.33 15.40
CA PHE A 107 -6.50 2.75 15.02
C PHE A 107 -6.53 4.04 14.18
N TYR A 108 -5.37 4.68 14.01
CA TYR A 108 -5.22 5.91 13.25
C TYR A 108 -3.94 5.90 12.43
N ARG A 109 -3.90 6.72 11.38
CA ARG A 109 -2.66 7.06 10.68
C ARG A 109 -2.05 8.27 11.39
N ILE A 110 -0.80 8.15 11.80
CA ILE A 110 -0.07 9.27 12.37
C ILE A 110 0.04 10.41 11.35
N ASN A 111 -0.18 11.65 11.78
CA ASN A 111 0.14 12.82 10.97
C ASN A 111 1.66 13.03 10.91
N LEU A 112 2.13 13.84 9.96
CA LEU A 112 3.56 14.14 9.82
C LEU A 112 4.15 14.83 11.06
N ASP A 113 3.32 15.53 11.83
CA ASP A 113 3.67 16.22 13.08
C ASP A 113 3.22 15.47 14.33
N HIS A 114 3.03 14.15 14.25
CA HIS A 114 2.61 13.34 15.39
C HIS A 114 3.63 13.35 16.54
N TYR A 115 4.92 13.37 16.22
CA TYR A 115 6.01 13.47 17.20
C TYR A 115 6.32 14.94 17.50
N THR A 116 5.37 15.62 18.13
CA THR A 116 5.54 16.99 18.63
C THR A 116 6.04 16.97 20.07
N TYR A 117 7.06 17.77 20.36
CA TYR A 117 7.62 17.95 21.71
C TYR A 117 7.43 19.41 22.10
N GLU A 118 6.65 19.64 23.15
CA GLU A 118 6.27 20.99 23.56
C GLU A 118 7.43 21.68 24.28
N ALA A 119 7.67 22.95 23.95
CA ALA A 119 8.80 23.70 24.51
C ALA A 119 8.57 24.06 25.98
N GLU A 120 7.31 24.22 26.40
CA GLU A 120 6.92 24.46 27.80
C GLU A 120 7.23 23.28 28.73
N ASP A 121 7.27 22.06 28.21
CA ASP A 121 7.59 20.84 28.96
C ASP A 121 9.09 20.49 28.92
N ALA A 122 9.86 21.21 28.10
CA ALA A 122 11.28 21.00 27.92
C ALA A 122 12.12 21.64 29.03
N ARG A 123 13.40 21.28 29.12
CA ARG A 123 14.31 21.92 30.07
C ARG A 123 14.77 23.26 29.49
N LEU A 124 14.29 24.34 30.10
CA LEU A 124 14.64 25.71 29.71
C LEU A 124 15.91 26.18 30.42
N HIS A 125 16.89 26.62 29.65
CA HIS A 125 18.10 27.27 30.16
C HIS A 125 18.05 28.75 29.79
N GLN A 126 17.72 29.60 30.78
CA GLN A 126 17.47 31.05 30.60
C GLN A 126 16.19 31.36 29.81
N GLY A 127 15.06 30.82 30.26
CA GLY A 127 13.74 31.09 29.68
C GLY A 127 12.60 30.88 30.67
N SER A 128 11.38 31.14 30.21
CA SER A 128 10.15 31.01 30.99
C SER A 128 9.00 30.51 30.11
N VAL A 129 8.08 29.75 30.70
CA VAL A 129 6.83 29.36 30.02
C VAL A 129 5.90 30.57 29.90
N VAL A 130 5.21 30.67 28.77
CA VAL A 130 4.20 31.66 28.46
C VAL A 130 2.93 30.91 28.06
N GLU A 131 2.01 30.77 29.01
CA GLU A 131 0.70 30.16 28.77
C GLU A 131 -0.16 31.04 27.84
N ARG A 132 -1.00 30.41 27.03
CA ARG A 132 -1.92 31.08 26.11
C ARG A 132 -3.32 30.52 26.26
N GLU A 133 -4.29 31.43 26.34
CA GLU A 133 -5.69 31.06 26.34
C GLU A 133 -6.17 30.77 24.91
N SER A 134 -6.80 29.62 24.73
CA SER A 134 -7.50 29.30 23.48
C SER A 134 -8.85 30.03 23.47
N HIS A 135 -9.11 30.79 22.41
CA HIS A 135 -10.39 31.45 22.18
C HIS A 135 -11.19 30.70 21.13
N MET A 136 -12.50 30.58 21.34
CA MET A 136 -13.40 29.83 20.43
C MET A 136 -13.52 30.43 19.02
N ASP A 137 -13.22 31.73 18.87
CA ASP A 137 -13.41 32.45 17.61
C ASP A 137 -12.29 32.19 16.57
N HIS A 138 -11.18 31.59 16.99
CA HIS A 138 -10.07 31.27 16.10
C HIS A 138 -9.31 30.03 16.56
N PRO A 139 -9.02 29.09 15.65
CA PRO A 139 -8.24 27.90 15.98
C PRO A 139 -6.87 28.32 16.51
N ALA A 140 -6.43 27.65 17.57
CA ALA A 140 -5.11 27.88 18.14
C ALA A 140 -4.03 27.57 17.08
N SER A 141 -3.05 28.46 16.98
CA SER A 141 -1.85 28.27 16.13
C SER A 141 -0.75 27.47 16.84
N TRP A 142 -0.96 27.13 18.10
CA TRP A 142 -0.05 26.39 18.96
C TRP A 142 -0.72 25.11 19.48
N THR A 143 0.09 24.18 19.94
CA THR A 143 -0.31 22.99 20.71
C THR A 143 0.16 23.15 22.15
N GLY A 144 -0.27 22.27 23.05
CA GLY A 144 0.09 22.37 24.46
C GLY A 144 -0.58 23.55 25.19
N THR A 145 0.12 24.08 26.20
CA THR A 145 -0.34 25.18 27.05
C THR A 145 0.10 26.55 26.55
N GLY A 146 1.12 26.62 25.68
CA GLY A 146 1.54 27.89 25.10
C GLY A 146 2.91 27.83 24.44
N PHE A 147 3.86 28.61 24.97
CA PHE A 147 5.20 28.79 24.39
C PHE A 147 6.28 28.81 25.47
N ALA A 148 7.53 28.55 25.09
CA ALA A 148 8.70 28.94 25.86
C ALA A 148 9.27 30.26 25.33
N ARG A 149 9.42 31.27 26.19
CA ARG A 149 10.15 32.51 25.90
C ARG A 149 11.59 32.38 26.37
N MET A 150 12.54 32.58 25.46
CA MET A 150 13.97 32.48 25.74
C MET A 150 14.64 33.84 25.76
N LEU A 151 15.58 34.03 26.68
CA LEU A 151 16.48 35.18 26.70
C LEU A 151 17.61 34.97 25.68
N GLU A 152 18.25 36.08 25.29
CA GLU A 152 19.43 36.02 24.43
C GLU A 152 20.55 35.17 25.08
N GLY A 153 21.10 34.23 24.31
CA GLY A 153 22.09 33.25 24.80
C GLY A 153 21.48 32.07 25.59
N GLY A 154 20.17 32.04 25.80
CA GLY A 154 19.45 30.88 26.33
C GLY A 154 19.24 29.78 25.30
N TRP A 155 18.88 28.58 25.75
CA TRP A 155 18.53 27.45 24.89
C TRP A 155 17.47 26.55 25.52
N VAL A 156 16.78 25.80 24.66
CA VAL A 156 15.77 24.80 25.04
C VAL A 156 16.36 23.42 24.80
N GLU A 157 16.30 22.55 25.80
CA GLU A 157 16.79 21.18 25.73
C GLU A 157 15.62 20.19 25.73
N PHE A 158 15.40 19.54 24.59
CA PHE A 158 14.37 18.52 24.40
C PHE A 158 14.95 17.12 24.64
N HIS A 159 14.27 16.31 25.46
CA HIS A 159 14.61 14.90 25.62
C HIS A 159 13.71 14.02 24.74
N VAL A 160 14.28 13.47 23.68
CA VAL A 160 13.56 12.66 22.69
C VAL A 160 13.97 11.19 22.81
N SER A 161 13.03 10.31 23.16
CA SER A 161 13.30 8.89 23.45
C SER A 161 12.40 7.89 22.70
N ASN A 162 11.42 8.38 21.94
CA ASN A 162 10.36 7.60 21.30
C ASN A 162 10.38 7.69 19.76
N ILE A 163 11.57 7.80 19.15
CA ILE A 163 11.73 7.76 17.69
C ILE A 163 11.36 6.37 17.15
N PRO A 164 10.36 6.23 16.27
CA PRO A 164 9.82 4.93 15.90
C PRO A 164 10.71 4.15 14.92
N PHE A 165 11.48 4.84 14.08
CA PHE A 165 12.25 4.23 12.99
C PHE A 165 13.60 4.90 12.83
N SER A 166 14.62 4.16 12.40
CA SER A 166 15.93 4.72 12.06
C SER A 166 15.92 5.26 10.63
N THR A 167 15.50 6.51 10.46
CA THR A 167 15.42 7.19 9.16
C THR A 167 15.76 8.69 9.29
N GLU A 168 15.68 9.44 8.20
CA GLU A 168 15.85 10.89 8.21
C GLU A 168 14.58 11.57 8.74
N TYR A 169 14.77 12.59 9.58
CA TYR A 169 13.69 13.37 10.17
C TYR A 169 13.97 14.85 9.94
N ASP A 170 12.95 15.58 9.49
CA ASP A 170 12.99 17.04 9.42
C ASP A 170 12.66 17.63 10.79
N VAL A 171 13.55 18.48 11.31
CA VAL A 171 13.31 19.20 12.56
C VAL A 171 12.64 20.53 12.25
N ILE A 172 11.38 20.65 12.64
CA ILE A 172 10.58 21.88 12.45
C ILE A 172 10.44 22.57 13.80
N ILE A 173 10.94 23.81 13.88
CA ILE A 173 10.75 24.69 15.04
C ILE A 173 9.58 25.63 14.73
N ARG A 174 8.48 25.48 15.47
CA ARG A 174 7.34 26.41 15.42
C ARG A 174 7.57 27.50 16.45
N TYR A 175 7.55 28.77 16.03
CA TYR A 175 7.80 29.90 16.91
C TYR A 175 6.93 31.11 16.55
N GLU A 176 6.70 31.99 17.53
CA GLU A 176 6.05 33.28 17.34
C GLU A 176 7.06 34.40 17.62
N PRO A 177 7.31 35.31 16.66
CA PRO A 177 8.22 36.43 16.89
C PRO A 177 7.61 37.43 17.87
N GLN A 178 8.41 37.92 18.82
CA GLN A 178 8.03 39.07 19.63
C GLN A 178 8.42 40.34 18.86
N HIS A 179 7.44 41.14 18.46
CA HIS A 179 7.72 42.47 17.94
C HIS A 179 8.24 43.37 19.08
N PRO A 180 9.19 44.28 18.79
CA PRO A 180 9.56 45.37 19.71
C PRO A 180 8.37 46.26 20.09
#